data_AF-A0A967HUT8-F1
#
_entry.id   AF-A0A967HUT8-F1
#
_cell.length_a   1.000
_cell.length_b   1.000
_cell.length_c   1.000
_cell.angle_alpha   90.00
_cell.angle_beta   90.00
_cell.angle_gamma   90.00
#
_symmetry.space_group_name_H-M   'P 1'
#
loop_
_entity.id
_entity.type
_entity.pdbx_description
1 polymer ?
#
loop_
_entity_poly.entity_id
_entity_poly.type
_entity_poly.pdbx_seq_one_letter_code
_entity_poly.pdbx_strand_id
1 'polypeptide(L)'
;MAIKVQDLLSEKARKFGASESSTDFQQLFVDCLNYALDDIDETLGLATSRVTSTSGSIDVDQPQYRGLISFGLDFYIADQGEWAIQPSGNLERRWKDKLAMTQMNLLKDESTFVGGIGDVDSTD
;
A
#
# COMPACT_ATOMS: atom_id res chain seq x y z
N MET A 1 -3.66 11.60 -6.50
CA MET A 1 -5.01 11.44 -5.91
C MET A 1 -4.83 11.27 -4.41
N ALA A 2 -5.55 11.99 -3.55
CA ALA A 2 -5.39 11.87 -2.10
C ALA A 2 -6.34 10.79 -1.55
N ILE A 3 -5.80 9.83 -0.80
CA ILE A 3 -6.59 8.84 -0.05
C ILE A 3 -6.80 9.37 1.36
N LYS A 4 -8.05 9.48 1.80
CA LYS A 4 -8.34 9.85 3.20
C LYS A 4 -8.07 8.66 4.09
N VAL A 5 -7.26 8.88 5.14
CA VAL A 5 -6.91 7.84 6.11
C VAL A 5 -8.16 7.33 6.84
N GLN A 6 -9.10 8.24 7.13
CA GLN A 6 -10.39 7.90 7.73
C GLN A 6 -11.21 6.90 6.89
N ASP A 7 -11.18 7.00 5.56
CA ASP A 7 -11.93 6.08 4.69
C ASP A 7 -11.33 4.67 4.76
N LEU A 8 -10.00 4.58 4.83
CA LEU A 8 -9.30 3.30 5.05
C LEU A 8 -9.60 2.73 6.44
N LEU A 9 -9.59 3.56 7.49
CA LEU A 9 -9.93 3.13 8.85
C LEU A 9 -11.33 2.54 8.90
N SER A 10 -12.34 3.23 8.36
CA SER A 10 -13.73 2.73 8.35
C SER A 10 -13.88 1.45 7.52
N GLU A 11 -13.15 1.32 6.40
CA GLU A 11 -13.11 0.09 5.60
C GLU A 11 -12.54 -1.08 6.42
N LYS A 12 -11.41 -0.87 7.09
CA LYS A 12 -10.74 -1.91 7.89
C LYS A 12 -11.50 -2.25 9.16
N ALA A 13 -12.03 -1.27 9.88
CA ALA A 13 -12.87 -1.48 11.06
C ALA A 13 -14.04 -2.43 10.74
N ARG A 14 -14.75 -2.18 9.63
CA ARG A 14 -15.83 -3.05 9.17
C ARG A 14 -15.35 -4.46 8.82
N LYS A 15 -14.22 -4.57 8.13
CA LYS A 15 -13.68 -5.87 7.69
C LYS A 15 -13.25 -6.75 8.86
N PHE A 16 -12.62 -6.15 9.87
CA PHE A 16 -12.08 -6.86 11.04
C PHE A 16 -13.04 -6.87 12.23
N GLY A 17 -14.25 -6.32 12.09
CA GLY A 17 -15.25 -6.27 13.16
C GLY A 17 -14.86 -5.37 14.33
N ALA A 18 -13.98 -4.40 14.11
CA ALA A 18 -13.54 -3.43 15.11
C ALA A 18 -14.39 -2.15 15.08
N SER A 19 -14.36 -1.39 16.17
CA SER A 19 -14.96 -0.05 16.23
C SER A 19 -13.97 0.99 15.72
N GLU A 20 -14.40 1.83 14.77
CA GLU A 20 -13.60 2.96 14.28
C GLU A 20 -13.33 4.02 15.36
N SER A 21 -14.09 4.01 16.47
CA SER A 21 -13.88 4.87 17.63
C SER A 21 -12.98 4.24 18.71
N SER A 22 -12.58 2.97 18.54
CA SER A 22 -11.66 2.32 19.48
C SER A 22 -10.27 2.91 19.35
N THR A 23 -9.74 3.46 20.46
CA THR A 23 -8.39 4.03 20.49
C THR A 23 -7.34 2.98 20.19
N ASP A 24 -7.50 1.76 20.72
CA ASP A 24 -6.56 0.65 20.49
C ASP A 24 -6.52 0.26 19.01
N PHE A 25 -7.70 0.19 18.38
CA PHE A 25 -7.78 -0.14 16.95
C PHE A 25 -7.23 1.00 16.07
N GLN A 26 -7.46 2.26 16.44
CA GLN A 26 -6.91 3.40 15.72
C GLN A 26 -5.38 3.43 15.79
N GLN A 27 -4.80 3.17 16.96
CA GLN A 27 -3.35 3.09 17.14
C GLN A 27 -2.76 1.95 16.32
N LEU A 28 -3.32 0.74 16.44
CA LEU A 28 -2.89 -0.39 15.63
C LEU A 28 -2.99 -0.07 14.13
N PHE A 29 -4.10 0.51 13.70
CA PHE A 29 -4.32 0.85 12.30
C PHE A 29 -3.24 1.80 11.79
N VAL A 30 -2.87 2.83 12.56
CA VAL A 30 -1.81 3.78 12.19
C VAL A 30 -0.45 3.08 12.14
N ASP A 31 -0.14 2.19 13.07
CA ASP A 31 1.11 1.42 13.06
C ASP A 31 1.19 0.49 11.85
N CYS A 32 0.12 -0.28 11.58
CA CYS A 32 0.01 -1.16 10.42
C CYS A 32 0.06 -0.40 9.10
N LEU A 33 -0.52 0.80 9.06
CA LEU A 33 -0.46 1.67 7.90
C LEU A 33 0.99 2.10 7.64
N ASN A 34 1.70 2.52 8.67
CA ASN A 34 3.09 2.93 8.55
C ASN A 34 4.00 1.75 8.16
N TYR A 35 3.81 0.56 8.72
CA TYR A 35 4.55 -0.63 8.26
C TYR A 35 4.31 -0.94 6.79
N ALA A 36 3.06 -0.83 6.32
CA ALA A 36 2.75 -1.01 4.90
C ALA A 36 3.39 0.06 4.01
N LEU A 37 3.48 1.31 4.49
CA LEU A 37 4.12 2.41 3.76
C LEU A 37 5.65 2.25 3.73
N ASP A 38 6.26 1.84 4.84
CA ASP A 38 7.70 1.58 4.94
C ASP A 38 8.10 0.45 3.95
N ASP A 39 7.35 -0.66 3.91
CA ASP A 39 7.59 -1.76 2.95
C ASP A 39 7.44 -1.30 1.48
N ILE A 40 6.49 -0.40 1.21
CA ILE A 40 6.27 0.18 -0.12
C ILE A 40 7.44 1.08 -0.52
N ASP A 41 7.92 1.93 0.39
CA ASP A 41 9.07 2.81 0.15
C ASP A 41 10.32 1.98 -0.09
N GLU A 42 10.61 1.01 0.78
CA GLU A 42 11.79 0.14 0.65
C GLU A 42 11.78 -0.70 -0.64
N THR A 43 10.62 -1.22 -1.05
CA THR A 43 10.53 -2.12 -2.21
C THR A 43 10.38 -1.36 -3.53
N LEU A 44 9.60 -0.28 -3.55
CA LEU A 44 9.26 0.45 -4.77
C LEU A 44 10.07 1.75 -4.94
N GLY A 45 10.81 2.19 -3.92
CA GLY A 45 11.56 3.45 -3.93
C GLY A 45 10.67 4.68 -3.99
N LEU A 46 9.44 4.57 -3.47
CA LEU A 46 8.44 5.63 -3.51
C LEU A 46 8.45 6.37 -2.19
N ALA A 47 8.76 7.67 -2.22
CA ALA A 47 8.71 8.52 -1.04
C ALA A 47 7.28 8.53 -0.46
N THR A 48 7.05 7.75 0.60
CA THR A 48 5.79 7.75 1.33
C THR A 48 5.91 8.66 2.55
N SER A 49 4.85 9.41 2.85
CA SER A 49 4.80 10.22 4.06
C SER A 49 4.19 9.41 5.19
N ARG A 50 4.90 9.34 6.31
CA ARG A 50 4.42 8.67 7.52
C ARG A 50 3.13 9.32 8.01
N VAL A 51 2.16 8.49 8.39
CA VAL A 51 0.87 8.95 8.89
C VAL A 51 0.91 8.98 10.41
N THR A 52 0.58 10.13 11.00
CA THR A 52 0.57 10.32 12.46
C THR A 52 -0.83 10.32 13.06
N SER A 53 -1.89 10.41 12.24
CA SER A 53 -3.27 10.44 12.69
C SER A 53 -4.25 9.92 11.64
N THR A 54 -5.43 9.51 12.09
CA THR A 54 -6.54 9.04 11.24
C THR A 54 -7.23 10.15 10.46
N SER A 55 -6.99 11.41 10.84
CA SER A 55 -7.50 12.61 10.17
C SER A 55 -6.70 13.06 8.94
N GLY A 56 -5.57 12.40 8.65
CA GLY A 56 -4.69 12.75 7.54
C GLY A 56 -5.18 12.27 6.18
N SER A 57 -4.38 12.61 5.16
CA SER A 57 -4.50 12.08 3.81
C SER A 57 -3.15 11.59 3.32
N ILE A 58 -3.16 10.51 2.55
CA ILE A 58 -1.99 9.97 1.86
C ILE A 58 -2.07 10.44 0.42
N ASP A 59 -1.09 11.22 -0.01
CA ASP A 59 -0.95 11.58 -1.41
C ASP A 59 -0.32 10.40 -2.14
N VAL A 60 -1.09 9.80 -3.05
CA VAL A 60 -0.60 8.76 -3.95
C VAL A 60 -0.63 9.28 -5.38
N ASP A 61 0.51 9.20 -6.06
CA ASP A 61 0.62 9.62 -7.45
C ASP A 61 -0.11 8.66 -8.40
N GLN A 62 -0.25 7.38 -8.02
CA GLN A 62 -0.91 6.38 -8.85
C GLN A 62 -2.02 5.60 -8.11
N PRO A 63 -3.15 5.31 -8.77
CA PRO A 63 -4.28 4.61 -8.17
C PRO A 63 -3.97 3.17 -7.74
N GLN A 64 -2.96 2.54 -8.35
CA GLN A 64 -2.48 1.21 -7.95
C GLN A 64 -1.96 1.15 -6.51
N TYR A 65 -1.47 2.28 -5.98
CA TYR A 65 -0.99 2.35 -4.60
C TYR A 65 -2.11 2.27 -3.58
N ARG A 66 -3.34 2.74 -3.89
CA ARG A 66 -4.48 2.54 -2.99
C ARG A 66 -4.74 1.05 -2.74
N GLY A 67 -4.68 0.26 -3.81
CA GLY A 67 -4.88 -1.19 -3.74
C GLY A 67 -3.73 -1.93 -3.06
N LEU A 68 -2.53 -1.37 -3.11
CA LEU A 68 -1.35 -1.91 -2.42
C LEU A 68 -1.40 -1.59 -0.92
N ILE A 69 -1.60 -0.32 -0.55
CA ILE A 69 -1.75 0.14 0.84
C ILE A 69 -2.88 -0.62 1.55
N SER A 70 -4.05 -0.74 0.90
CA SER A 70 -5.18 -1.47 1.46
C SER A 70 -4.86 -2.95 1.71
N PHE A 71 -4.03 -3.57 0.88
CA PHE A 71 -3.63 -4.96 1.04
C PHE A 71 -2.54 -5.14 2.11
N GLY A 72 -1.56 -4.23 2.19
CA GLY A 72 -0.56 -4.22 3.25
C GLY A 72 -1.20 -4.04 4.62
N LEU A 73 -2.16 -3.11 4.73
CA LEU A 73 -2.98 -2.94 5.94
C LEU A 73 -3.70 -4.23 6.33
N ASP A 74 -4.29 -4.95 5.37
CA ASP A 74 -4.95 -6.22 5.65
C ASP A 74 -3.98 -7.28 6.16
N PHE A 75 -2.75 -7.29 5.65
CA PHE A 75 -1.69 -8.19 6.09
C PHE A 75 -1.26 -7.86 7.52
N TYR A 76 -0.82 -6.63 7.81
CA TYR A 76 -0.31 -6.28 9.14
C TYR A 76 -1.38 -6.34 10.22
N ILE A 77 -2.62 -5.93 9.94
CA ILE A 77 -3.72 -6.05 10.93
C ILE A 77 -4.02 -7.53 11.22
N ALA A 78 -3.97 -8.41 10.21
CA ALA A 78 -4.15 -9.83 10.40
C ALA A 78 -2.93 -10.53 11.03
N ASP A 79 -1.72 -10.01 10.84
CA ASP A 79 -0.49 -10.56 11.41
C ASP A 79 -0.36 -10.24 12.91
N GLN A 80 -0.81 -9.04 13.33
CA GLN A 80 -0.81 -8.60 14.73
C GLN A 80 -1.79 -9.38 15.63
N GLY A 81 -2.52 -10.37 15.09
CA GLY A 81 -3.15 -11.47 15.84
C GLY A 81 -4.38 -11.13 16.68
N GLU A 82 -4.53 -9.90 17.18
CA GLU A 82 -5.62 -9.49 18.08
C GLU A 82 -6.98 -9.38 17.35
N TRP A 83 -6.97 -9.04 16.05
CA TRP A 83 -8.16 -8.91 15.21
C TRP A 83 -8.19 -9.87 14.01
N ALA A 84 -7.27 -10.83 13.96
CA ALA A 84 -7.13 -11.75 12.84
C ALA A 84 -8.28 -12.77 12.79
N ILE A 85 -9.30 -12.51 11.95
CA ILE A 85 -10.39 -13.47 11.69
C ILE A 85 -9.91 -14.66 10.83
N GLN A 86 -8.77 -14.55 10.14
CA GLN A 86 -8.24 -15.58 9.24
C GLN A 86 -6.77 -15.94 9.55
N PRO A 87 -6.38 -17.22 9.37
CA PRO A 87 -5.01 -17.67 9.59
C PRO A 87 -4.01 -17.00 8.64
N SER A 88 -2.88 -16.54 9.19
CA SER A 88 -1.81 -15.77 8.54
C SER A 88 -0.99 -16.53 7.47
N GLY A 89 -1.16 -17.86 7.36
CA GLY A 89 -0.20 -18.74 6.70
C GLY A 89 0.14 -18.48 5.22
N ASN A 90 -0.67 -17.73 4.48
CA ASN A 90 -0.38 -17.34 3.09
C ASN A 90 -0.41 -15.83 2.85
N LEU A 91 -0.67 -15.01 3.87
CA LEU A 91 -0.84 -13.56 3.69
C LEU A 91 0.49 -12.86 3.43
N GLU A 92 1.54 -13.22 4.17
CA GLU A 92 2.90 -12.67 3.98
C GLU A 92 3.41 -12.93 2.55
N ARG A 93 3.29 -14.18 2.07
CA ARG A 93 3.70 -14.54 0.71
C ARG A 93 2.91 -13.76 -0.34
N ARG A 94 1.59 -13.61 -0.16
CA ARG A 94 0.76 -12.83 -1.09
C ARG A 94 1.11 -11.34 -1.06
N TRP A 95 1.48 -10.81 0.10
CA TRP A 95 1.95 -9.42 0.23
C TRP A 95 3.24 -9.22 -0.56
N LYS A 96 4.24 -10.07 -0.34
CA LYS A 96 5.51 -10.06 -1.08
C LYS A 96 5.33 -10.24 -2.59
N ASP A 97 4.49 -11.19 -3.01
CA ASP A 97 4.19 -11.43 -4.44
C ASP A 97 3.54 -10.17 -5.08
N LYS A 98 2.66 -9.48 -4.35
CA LYS A 98 1.98 -8.28 -4.83
C LYS A 98 2.91 -7.06 -4.91
N LEU A 99 3.83 -6.92 -3.96
CA LEU A 99 4.90 -5.91 -4.01
C LEU A 99 5.79 -6.15 -5.24
N ALA A 100 6.28 -7.38 -5.43
CA ALA A 100 7.14 -7.74 -6.55
C ALA A 100 6.46 -7.53 -7.92
N MET A 101 5.16 -7.88 -8.05
CA MET A 101 4.40 -7.60 -9.28
C MET A 101 4.28 -6.11 -9.56
N THR A 102 4.05 -5.30 -8.52
CA THR A 102 3.93 -3.85 -8.65
C THR A 102 5.26 -3.23 -9.07
N GLN A 103 6.37 -3.68 -8.47
CA GLN A 103 7.72 -3.28 -8.84
C GLN A 103 8.02 -3.62 -10.30
N MET A 104 7.68 -4.84 -10.75
CA MET A 104 7.85 -5.23 -12.15
C MET A 104 7.03 -4.36 -13.12
N ASN A 105 5.81 -3.97 -12.75
CA ASN A 105 4.99 -3.10 -13.59
C ASN A 105 5.57 -1.68 -13.68
N LEU A 106 6.05 -1.13 -12.57
CA LEU A 106 6.74 0.18 -12.56
C LEU A 106 7.99 0.17 -13.45
N LEU A 107 8.83 -0.86 -13.33
CA LEU A 107 10.01 -1.02 -14.16
C LEU A 107 9.66 -1.18 -15.65
N LYS A 108 8.56 -1.87 -15.98
CA LYS A 108 8.06 -2.00 -17.36
C LYS A 108 7.53 -0.69 -17.92
N ASP A 109 6.80 0.09 -17.13
CA ASP A 109 6.31 1.41 -17.56
C ASP A 109 7.49 2.38 -17.78
N GLU A 110 8.49 2.38 -16.88
CA GLU A 110 9.71 3.18 -17.07
C GLU A 110 10.52 2.73 -18.31
N SER A 111 10.67 1.43 -18.53
CA SER A 111 11.39 0.93 -19.71
C SER A 111 10.63 1.13 -21.02
N THR A 112 9.29 1.24 -20.99
CA THR A 112 8.49 1.65 -22.14
C THR A 112 8.70 3.13 -22.48
N PHE A 113 9.00 3.98 -21.49
CA PHE A 113 9.29 5.41 -21.70
C PHE A 113 10.66 5.65 -22.35
N VAL A 114 11.66 4.79 -22.09
CA VAL A 114 13.00 4.91 -22.69
C VAL A 114 13.08 4.31 -24.11
N GLY A 115 12.15 3.42 -24.48
CA GLY A 115 12.11 2.82 -25.82
C GLY A 115 11.54 3.70 -26.94
N GLY A 116 11.01 4.89 -26.61
CA GLY A 116 10.34 5.79 -27.56
C GLY A 116 11.20 6.91 -28.17
N ILE A 117 12.48 7.03 -27.78
CA ILE A 117 13.41 8.01 -28.34
C ILE A 117 14.51 7.25 -29.07
N GLY A 118 14.18 6.72 -30.24
CA GLY A 118 15.09 5.87 -30.98
C GLY A 118 14.76 5.65 -32.45
N ASP A 119 13.91 6.47 -33.08
CA ASP A 119 13.89 6.61 -34.54
C ASP A 119 14.40 8.01 -34.88
N VAL A 120 15.69 8.19 -34.63
CA VAL A 120 16.49 9.23 -35.25
C VAL A 120 16.77 8.76 -36.67
N ASP A 121 16.19 9.48 -37.62
CA ASP A 121 16.82 9.95 -38.85
C ASP A 121 17.90 9.03 -39.45
N SER A 122 17.52 8.29 -40.49
CA SER A 122 18.37 7.70 -41.54
C SER A 122 17.38 7.15 -42.59
N THR A 123 17.40 7.47 -43.88
CA THR A 123 18.45 7.93 -44.78
C THR A 123 17.78 8.24 -46.13
N ASP A 124 18.29 9.26 -46.83
CA ASP A 124 18.26 9.51 -48.29
C ASP A 124 16.91 9.60 -49.04
#